data_AF-A0A6P4YYE0-F1
#
_entry.id   AF-A0A6P4YYE0-F1
#
_cell.length_a   1.000
_cell.length_b   1.000
_cell.length_c   1.000
_cell.angle_alpha   90.00
_cell.angle_beta   90.00
_cell.angle_gamma   90.00
#
_symmetry.space_group_name_H-M   'P 1'
#
loop_
_entity.id
_entity.type
_entity.pdbx_description
1 polymer ?
#
loop_
_entity_poly.entity_id
_entity_poly.type
_entity_poly.pdbx_seq_one_letter_code
_entity_poly.pdbx_strand_id
1 'polypeptide(L)'
;MATPTMDADEVETFSDCSSTVECICEEFESDSDSEEVVGVLMPYRFEPYLSDVQSDEPNSDSDDEGEAAGDAMADGGELEIDGQIPLDSESRLQNMDWCTCGNCIDHRKVKENVCCREQMRVCERREREPGIDCITQHHGFPQVCLAVDVLETAYFAYRDHYGVTFGNDWKRYTAYRQFVRWCYEFLGKKNRVTLPSCTVAAIRNHFPSPDYTGFREADD
;
A
#
# COMPACT_ATOMS: atom_id res chain seq x y z
N MET A 1 26.80 60.44 15.89
CA MET A 1 27.81 60.37 16.97
C MET A 1 27.50 59.14 17.80
N ALA A 2 28.47 58.23 17.85
CA ALA A 2 28.69 57.12 18.79
C ALA A 2 27.49 56.28 19.26
N THR A 3 27.39 55.06 18.72
CA THR A 3 26.93 53.87 19.45
C THR A 3 28.13 52.91 19.57
N PRO A 4 28.37 52.28 20.72
CA PRO A 4 29.65 51.65 21.02
C PRO A 4 29.77 50.24 20.44
N THR A 5 30.98 49.94 19.99
CA THR A 5 31.54 48.62 19.69
C THR A 5 31.90 47.88 20.98
N MET A 6 31.56 46.60 21.09
CA MET A 6 32.23 45.64 21.96
C MET A 6 32.44 44.32 21.19
N ASP A 7 33.69 43.87 21.24
CA ASP A 7 34.34 42.64 20.74
C ASP A 7 33.63 41.34 21.17
N ALA A 8 33.52 40.31 20.32
CA ALA A 8 34.49 39.29 19.90
C ALA A 8 34.52 38.04 20.80
N ASP A 9 34.58 36.90 20.10
CA ASP A 9 34.90 35.53 20.56
C ASP A 9 33.87 34.77 21.41
N GLU A 10 33.17 33.83 20.76
CA GLU A 10 33.17 32.42 21.17
C GLU A 10 32.66 31.57 19.99
N VAL A 11 33.61 31.00 19.24
CA VAL A 11 33.37 29.98 18.21
C VAL A 11 33.52 28.63 18.90
N GLU A 12 32.42 28.02 19.33
CA GLU A 12 32.45 26.64 19.80
C GLU A 12 32.48 25.68 18.61
N THR A 13 33.63 25.06 18.46
CA THR A 13 33.94 23.99 17.51
C THR A 13 33.15 22.73 17.83
N PHE A 14 32.20 22.36 16.96
CA PHE A 14 31.58 21.03 16.98
C PHE A 14 32.60 20.01 16.47
N SER A 15 33.23 19.30 17.41
CA SER A 15 34.19 18.23 17.15
C SER A 15 33.48 16.98 16.65
N ASP A 16 33.95 16.46 15.52
CA ASP A 16 33.62 15.16 14.95
C ASP A 16 33.72 14.04 16.00
N CYS A 17 32.63 13.28 16.14
CA CYS A 17 32.58 12.01 16.86
C CYS A 17 32.41 10.89 15.83
N SER A 18 33.52 10.55 15.17
CA SER A 18 33.67 9.26 14.51
C SER A 18 33.88 8.21 15.61
N SER A 19 32.90 7.35 15.82
CA SER A 19 33.09 6.12 16.59
C SER A 19 32.51 4.95 15.80
N THR A 20 33.42 4.16 15.25
CA THR A 20 33.19 2.80 14.78
C THR A 20 32.51 1.99 15.88
N VAL A 21 31.30 1.49 15.63
CA VAL A 21 30.65 0.51 16.50
C VAL A 21 31.35 -0.82 16.25
N GLU A 22 32.38 -1.11 17.04
CA GLU A 22 32.93 -2.46 17.14
C GLU A 22 31.90 -3.35 17.85
N CYS A 23 31.46 -4.41 17.17
CA CYS A 23 30.66 -5.47 17.78
C CYS A 23 31.49 -6.17 18.85
N ILE A 24 31.18 -5.94 20.12
CA ILE A 24 31.63 -6.77 21.21
C ILE A 24 30.62 -7.92 21.33
N CYS A 25 30.93 -9.04 20.67
CA CYS A 25 30.35 -10.34 20.98
C CYS A 25 31.17 -10.97 22.11
N GLU A 26 30.78 -10.72 23.36
CA GLU A 26 31.26 -11.51 24.49
C GLU A 26 30.46 -12.82 24.54
N GLU A 27 31.18 -13.92 24.35
CA GLU A 27 30.68 -15.28 24.56
C GLU A 27 30.37 -15.46 26.06
N PHE A 28 29.09 -15.53 26.39
CA PHE A 28 28.64 -15.91 27.73
C PHE A 28 28.26 -17.39 27.73
N GLU A 29 29.24 -18.24 28.02
CA GLU A 29 28.98 -19.62 28.45
C GLU A 29 28.40 -19.59 29.86
N SER A 30 27.10 -19.86 29.98
CA SER A 30 26.52 -20.28 31.26
C SER A 30 25.58 -21.45 31.05
N ASP A 31 26.07 -22.64 31.39
CA ASP A 31 25.26 -23.80 31.72
C ASP A 31 24.39 -23.46 32.94
N SER A 32 23.08 -23.29 32.72
CA SER A 32 22.08 -23.46 33.77
C SER A 32 20.77 -23.87 33.13
N ASP A 33 20.39 -25.12 33.40
CA ASP A 33 19.14 -25.77 33.03
C ASP A 33 17.95 -24.97 33.60
N SER A 34 17.41 -24.05 32.81
CA SER A 34 16.17 -23.35 33.11
C SER A 34 15.28 -23.41 31.88
N GLU A 35 14.16 -24.11 32.01
CA GLU A 35 13.12 -24.28 31.00
C GLU A 35 12.86 -22.96 30.26
N GLU A 36 13.22 -22.93 28.97
CA GLU A 36 12.90 -21.82 28.09
C GLU A 36 11.39 -21.87 27.81
N VAL A 37 10.60 -21.26 28.71
CA VAL A 37 9.23 -20.89 28.38
C VAL A 37 9.35 -19.78 27.33
N VAL A 38 9.47 -20.19 26.07
CA VAL A 38 9.22 -19.33 24.92
C VAL A 38 7.75 -18.93 25.04
N GLY A 39 7.50 -17.86 25.79
CA GLY A 39 6.21 -17.22 25.84
C GLY A 39 5.90 -16.77 24.43
N VAL A 40 5.06 -17.55 23.73
CA VAL A 40 4.47 -17.14 22.46
C VAL A 40 3.73 -15.84 22.76
N LEU A 41 4.34 -14.71 22.40
CA LEU A 41 3.75 -13.40 22.61
C LEU A 41 2.59 -13.29 21.63
N MET A 42 1.40 -13.72 22.07
CA MET A 42 0.16 -13.61 21.29
C MET A 42 -0.26 -12.14 21.30
N PRO A 43 -0.19 -11.41 20.17
CA PRO A 43 -0.69 -10.04 20.11
C PRO A 43 -2.20 -10.08 20.33
N TYR A 44 -2.72 -9.23 21.23
CA TYR A 44 -4.14 -9.13 21.62
C TYR A 44 -4.87 -10.47 21.84
N ARG A 45 -4.93 -10.94 23.10
CA ARG A 45 -5.67 -12.16 23.46
C ARG A 45 -7.18 -12.09 23.17
N PHE A 46 -7.74 -10.90 23.00
CA PHE A 46 -9.15 -10.66 22.69
C PHE A 46 -9.29 -9.45 21.75
N GLU A 47 -9.93 -9.66 20.60
CA GLU A 47 -10.53 -8.60 19.78
C GLU A 47 -11.95 -8.33 20.33
N PRO A 48 -12.43 -7.07 20.41
CA PRO A 48 -13.85 -6.81 20.65
C PRO A 48 -14.65 -7.31 19.45
N TYR A 49 -15.29 -8.48 19.60
CA TYR A 49 -16.07 -9.11 18.54
C TYR A 49 -17.23 -8.19 18.13
N LEU A 50 -17.44 -8.04 16.82
CA LEU A 50 -18.57 -7.33 16.22
C LEU A 50 -19.93 -8.04 16.43
N SER A 51 -20.01 -9.06 17.28
CA SER A 51 -21.10 -10.05 17.29
C SER A 51 -21.86 -10.23 18.61
N ASP A 52 -21.78 -9.32 19.58
CA ASP A 52 -22.63 -9.39 20.79
C ASP A 52 -24.07 -8.89 20.54
N VAL A 53 -24.70 -9.34 19.45
CA VAL A 53 -26.15 -9.36 19.32
C VAL A 53 -26.57 -10.80 19.60
N GLN A 54 -26.77 -11.10 20.88
CA GLN A 54 -27.31 -12.37 21.36
C GLN A 54 -28.68 -12.62 20.72
N SER A 55 -28.74 -13.53 19.75
CA SER A 55 -29.97 -14.27 19.45
C SER A 55 -29.93 -15.53 20.29
N ASP A 56 -30.58 -15.50 21.45
CA ASP A 56 -30.90 -16.69 22.23
C ASP A 56 -31.89 -17.55 21.41
N GLU A 57 -31.45 -18.70 20.90
CA GLU A 57 -32.35 -19.81 20.55
C GLU A 57 -31.75 -21.13 21.04
N PRO A 58 -32.54 -21.99 21.72
CA PRO A 58 -32.06 -23.21 22.36
C PRO A 58 -31.99 -24.40 21.40
N ASN A 59 -31.05 -25.30 21.70
CA ASN A 59 -30.84 -26.62 21.08
C ASN A 59 -32.14 -27.41 20.85
N SER A 60 -32.29 -27.96 19.64
CA SER A 60 -32.99 -29.23 19.42
C SER A 60 -32.33 -30.03 18.31
N ASP A 61 -31.73 -31.15 18.69
CA ASP A 61 -31.28 -32.21 17.81
C ASP A 61 -32.47 -32.89 17.11
N SER A 62 -32.39 -33.02 15.78
CA SER A 62 -33.09 -34.08 15.04
C SER A 62 -32.52 -34.19 13.62
N ASP A 63 -32.00 -35.38 13.30
CA ASP A 63 -31.60 -35.81 11.97
C ASP A 63 -32.82 -35.87 11.03
N ASP A 64 -32.75 -35.24 9.85
CA ASP A 64 -33.69 -35.47 8.74
C ASP A 64 -32.96 -35.33 7.39
N GLU A 65 -32.81 -36.47 6.71
CA GLU A 65 -32.31 -36.59 5.34
C GLU A 65 -33.47 -36.30 4.37
N GLY A 66 -33.46 -35.11 3.77
CA GLY A 66 -34.46 -34.67 2.80
C GLY A 66 -33.82 -34.04 1.57
N GLU A 67 -33.96 -34.72 0.43
CA GLU A 67 -33.54 -34.28 -0.89
C GLU A 67 -34.33 -33.08 -1.45
N ALA A 68 -33.63 -32.33 -2.31
CA ALA A 68 -34.12 -31.42 -3.36
C ALA A 68 -34.64 -30.03 -2.94
N ALA A 69 -33.90 -28.98 -3.34
CA ALA A 69 -34.30 -28.09 -4.44
C ALA A 69 -33.44 -26.81 -4.48
N GLY A 70 -32.94 -26.49 -5.66
CA GLY A 70 -32.58 -25.12 -6.04
C GLY A 70 -31.09 -24.85 -6.16
N ASP A 71 -30.49 -25.29 -7.27
CA ASP A 71 -29.36 -24.58 -7.86
C ASP A 71 -29.81 -23.15 -8.19
N ALA A 72 -29.70 -22.26 -7.21
CA ALA A 72 -29.73 -20.83 -7.45
C ALA A 72 -28.41 -20.49 -8.15
N MET A 73 -28.45 -20.55 -9.48
CA MET A 73 -27.49 -19.90 -10.36
C MET A 73 -27.30 -18.47 -9.86
N ALA A 74 -26.21 -18.21 -9.15
CA ALA A 74 -25.74 -16.86 -8.93
C ALA A 74 -25.37 -16.34 -10.31
N ASP A 75 -26.29 -15.54 -10.85
CA ASP A 75 -26.16 -14.76 -12.06
C ASP A 75 -24.74 -14.19 -12.12
N GLY A 76 -23.96 -14.74 -13.04
CA GLY A 76 -22.61 -14.32 -13.35
C GLY A 76 -22.67 -12.98 -14.05
N GLY A 77 -23.17 -11.96 -13.34
CA GLY A 77 -23.02 -10.57 -13.71
C GLY A 77 -21.54 -10.33 -13.90
N GLU A 78 -21.17 -10.10 -15.16
CA GLU A 78 -19.85 -9.64 -15.57
C GLU A 78 -19.57 -8.37 -14.76
N LEU A 79 -18.89 -8.51 -13.62
CA LEU A 79 -18.49 -7.38 -12.81
C LEU A 79 -17.59 -6.55 -13.71
N GLU A 80 -18.08 -5.40 -14.15
CA GLU A 80 -17.30 -4.43 -14.92
C GLU A 80 -16.00 -4.18 -14.15
N ILE A 81 -14.90 -4.75 -14.65
CA ILE A 81 -13.60 -4.67 -13.97
C ILE A 81 -13.14 -3.22 -14.10
N ASP A 82 -13.22 -2.50 -12.99
CA ASP A 82 -12.75 -1.12 -12.91
C ASP A 82 -11.26 -1.05 -13.34
N GLY A 83 -10.96 -0.20 -14.33
CA GLY A 83 -9.64 -0.12 -14.96
C GLY A 83 -9.51 -0.77 -16.36
N GLN A 84 -10.61 -1.26 -16.96
CA GLN A 84 -10.60 -1.65 -18.37
C GLN A 84 -10.42 -0.41 -19.27
N ILE A 85 -9.43 -0.47 -20.16
CA ILE A 85 -9.07 0.66 -21.04
C ILE A 85 -9.97 0.64 -22.27
N PRO A 86 -10.46 1.79 -22.74
CA PRO A 86 -11.30 1.84 -23.94
C PRO A 86 -10.64 1.17 -25.16
N LEU A 87 -11.46 0.55 -26.00
CA LEU A 87 -11.08 -0.30 -27.14
C LEU A 87 -10.19 0.37 -28.20
N ASP A 88 -10.08 1.70 -28.23
CA ASP A 88 -9.17 2.45 -29.12
C ASP A 88 -7.90 2.91 -28.39
N SER A 89 -7.18 1.92 -27.84
CA SER A 89 -6.19 2.16 -26.79
C SER A 89 -4.87 2.76 -27.31
N GLU A 90 -4.47 2.54 -28.56
CA GLU A 90 -3.21 3.07 -29.11
C GLU A 90 -3.19 4.61 -29.22
N SER A 91 -4.36 5.22 -29.38
CA SER A 91 -4.52 6.69 -29.45
C SER A 91 -4.04 7.42 -28.19
N ARG A 92 -3.77 6.71 -27.09
CA ARG A 92 -3.33 7.27 -25.81
C ARG A 92 -1.82 7.38 -25.65
N LEU A 93 -1.02 6.94 -26.63
CA LEU A 93 0.44 7.06 -26.58
C LEU A 93 0.90 8.46 -27.03
N GLN A 94 1.98 8.95 -26.42
CA GLN A 94 2.67 10.18 -26.83
C GLN A 94 1.81 11.45 -26.76
N ASN A 95 0.71 11.42 -25.99
CA ASN A 95 -0.16 12.56 -25.72
C ASN A 95 -0.82 12.45 -24.34
N MET A 96 -1.49 13.53 -23.93
CA MET A 96 -2.14 13.65 -22.63
C MET A 96 -3.64 13.96 -22.74
N ASP A 97 -4.25 13.79 -23.92
CA ASP A 97 -5.63 14.21 -24.19
C ASP A 97 -6.67 13.40 -23.39
N TRP A 98 -6.28 12.20 -22.94
CA TRP A 98 -7.05 11.34 -22.06
C TRP A 98 -7.01 11.78 -20.58
N CYS A 99 -6.05 12.63 -20.18
CA CYS A 99 -5.93 13.08 -18.80
C CYS A 99 -6.92 14.22 -18.50
N THR A 100 -7.73 14.03 -17.46
CA THR A 100 -8.66 15.06 -16.97
C THR A 100 -8.37 15.53 -15.55
N CYS A 101 -7.35 14.97 -14.87
CA CYS A 101 -6.93 15.41 -13.53
C CYS A 101 -5.74 16.39 -13.51
N GLY A 102 -5.05 16.59 -14.64
CA GLY A 102 -3.91 17.49 -14.76
C GLY A 102 -2.56 16.97 -14.25
N ASN A 103 -2.50 15.80 -13.59
CA ASN A 103 -1.27 15.28 -12.97
C ASN A 103 -0.74 13.98 -13.58
N CYS A 104 -1.34 13.48 -14.68
CA CYS A 104 -0.83 12.27 -15.35
C CYS A 104 0.43 12.58 -16.18
N ILE A 105 1.17 11.53 -16.52
CA ILE A 105 2.27 11.53 -17.48
C ILE A 105 2.06 10.44 -18.54
N ASP A 106 2.70 10.59 -19.70
CA ASP A 106 2.72 9.56 -20.73
C ASP A 106 3.65 8.40 -20.31
N HIS A 107 3.14 7.17 -20.41
CA HIS A 107 3.87 5.94 -20.21
C HIS A 107 4.05 5.18 -21.53
N ARG A 108 5.07 4.32 -21.58
CA ARG A 108 5.39 3.53 -22.79
C ARG A 108 4.30 2.52 -23.14
N LYS A 109 3.57 2.02 -22.15
CA LYS A 109 2.47 1.09 -22.38
C LYS A 109 1.17 1.87 -22.30
N VAL A 110 0.37 1.73 -23.34
CA VAL A 110 -1.03 2.14 -23.37
C VAL A 110 -1.76 1.73 -22.08
N LYS A 111 -1.47 0.52 -21.58
CA LYS A 111 -2.12 0.00 -20.39
C LYS A 111 -1.94 0.86 -19.13
N GLU A 112 -0.90 1.68 -19.09
CA GLU A 112 -0.54 2.55 -17.97
C GLU A 112 -1.06 3.98 -18.14
N ASN A 113 -1.60 4.33 -19.32
CA ASN A 113 -2.12 5.65 -19.66
C ASN A 113 -3.62 5.75 -19.28
N VAL A 114 -3.89 5.66 -17.98
CA VAL A 114 -5.24 5.74 -17.39
C VAL A 114 -5.31 6.88 -16.36
N CYS A 115 -6.30 7.75 -16.48
CA CYS A 115 -6.49 8.84 -15.53
C CYS A 115 -7.22 8.35 -14.26
N CYS A 116 -6.89 8.93 -13.10
CA CYS A 116 -7.58 8.64 -11.85
C CYS A 116 -9.07 9.03 -11.85
N ARG A 117 -9.53 9.80 -12.85
CA ARG A 117 -10.94 10.14 -13.05
C ARG A 117 -11.72 9.12 -13.89
N GLU A 118 -11.03 8.18 -14.52
CA GLU A 118 -11.65 7.15 -15.36
C GLU A 118 -11.95 5.88 -14.56
N GLN A 119 -11.34 5.73 -13.38
CA GLN A 119 -11.49 4.56 -12.54
C GLN A 119 -12.51 4.82 -11.44
N MET A 120 -13.59 4.05 -11.44
CA MET A 120 -14.74 4.24 -10.57
C MET A 120 -14.33 4.20 -9.09
N ARG A 121 -13.57 3.19 -8.65
CA ARG A 121 -13.15 3.07 -7.25
C ARG A 121 -12.19 4.17 -6.83
N VAL A 122 -11.36 4.64 -7.75
CA VAL A 122 -10.45 5.77 -7.50
C VAL A 122 -11.22 7.09 -7.41
N CYS A 123 -12.24 7.27 -8.25
CA CYS A 123 -13.16 8.41 -8.17
C CYS A 123 -13.93 8.42 -6.85
N GLU A 124 -14.54 7.30 -6.46
CA GLU A 124 -15.25 7.14 -5.19
C GLU A 124 -14.34 7.49 -4.01
N ARG A 125 -13.07 7.10 -4.05
CA ARG A 125 -12.09 7.46 -3.02
C ARG A 125 -11.79 8.95 -3.02
N ARG A 126 -11.48 9.52 -4.18
CA ARG A 126 -11.14 10.94 -4.35
C ARG A 126 -12.27 11.83 -3.84
N GLU A 127 -13.51 11.51 -4.20
CA GLU A 127 -14.71 12.32 -3.91
C GLU A 127 -15.08 12.39 -2.43
N ARG A 128 -14.48 11.55 -1.57
CA ARG A 128 -14.59 11.69 -0.11
C ARG A 128 -13.97 13.00 0.40
N GLU A 129 -13.08 13.61 -0.37
CA GLU A 129 -12.51 14.92 -0.11
C GLU A 129 -12.96 15.91 -1.20
N PRO A 130 -13.78 16.91 -0.84
CA PRO A 130 -14.24 17.90 -1.82
C PRO A 130 -13.12 18.87 -2.21
N GLY A 131 -13.18 19.39 -3.44
CA GLY A 131 -12.28 20.46 -3.91
C GLY A 131 -10.92 19.99 -4.42
N ILE A 132 -10.70 18.68 -4.58
CA ILE A 132 -9.51 18.13 -5.24
C ILE A 132 -9.81 17.60 -6.63
N ASP A 133 -8.86 17.79 -7.54
CA ASP A 133 -9.00 17.40 -8.94
C ASP A 133 -8.32 16.06 -9.26
N CYS A 134 -7.40 15.63 -8.41
CA CYS A 134 -6.60 14.42 -8.60
C CYS A 134 -6.49 13.62 -7.30
N ILE A 135 -6.48 12.28 -7.40
CA ILE A 135 -6.32 11.40 -6.24
C ILE A 135 -5.01 11.66 -5.47
N THR A 136 -3.96 12.13 -6.14
CA THR A 136 -2.67 12.44 -5.49
C THR A 136 -2.71 13.67 -4.59
N GLN A 137 -3.75 14.50 -4.72
CA GLN A 137 -4.00 15.66 -3.85
C GLN A 137 -4.79 15.30 -2.59
N HIS A 138 -5.40 14.11 -2.54
CA HIS A 138 -6.16 13.65 -1.39
C HIS A 138 -5.24 13.54 -0.17
N HIS A 139 -5.65 14.05 1.00
CA HIS A 139 -4.82 14.08 2.22
C HIS A 139 -4.30 12.70 2.64
N GLY A 140 -5.11 11.66 2.42
CA GLY A 140 -4.74 10.26 2.67
C GLY A 140 -3.68 9.70 1.71
N PHE A 141 -3.50 10.25 0.51
CA PHE A 141 -2.54 9.74 -0.47
C PHE A 141 -1.09 9.70 0.05
N PRO A 142 -0.51 10.80 0.57
CA PRO A 142 0.84 10.76 1.13
C PRO A 142 0.96 9.80 2.32
N GLN A 143 -0.09 9.69 3.15
CA GLN A 143 -0.08 8.81 4.33
C GLN A 143 -0.05 7.33 3.94
N VAL A 144 -0.85 6.96 2.94
CA VAL A 144 -1.00 5.55 2.53
C VAL A 144 0.12 5.10 1.59
N CYS A 145 0.56 5.99 0.69
CA CYS A 145 1.42 5.62 -0.43
C CYS A 145 2.86 6.12 -0.31
N LEU A 146 3.14 7.14 0.51
CA LEU A 146 4.46 7.79 0.57
C LEU A 146 5.11 7.73 1.97
N ALA A 147 4.33 7.60 3.04
CA ALA A 147 4.87 7.51 4.40
C ALA A 147 5.63 6.20 4.62
N VAL A 148 6.94 6.30 4.84
CA VAL A 148 7.84 5.13 4.90
C VAL A 148 7.45 4.14 6.00
N ASP A 149 7.11 4.62 7.19
CA ASP A 149 6.75 3.76 8.34
C ASP A 149 5.45 2.96 8.09
N VAL A 150 4.48 3.60 7.40
CA VAL A 150 3.23 2.94 6.98
C VAL A 150 3.53 1.87 5.93
N LEU A 151 4.40 2.18 4.97
CA LEU A 151 4.82 1.21 3.96
C LEU A 151 5.63 0.07 4.57
N GLU A 152 6.48 0.32 5.56
CA GLU A 152 7.28 -0.71 6.22
C GLU A 152 6.39 -1.70 6.98
N THR A 153 5.43 -1.18 7.75
CA THR A 153 4.46 -2.00 8.48
C THR A 153 3.65 -2.87 7.51
N ALA A 154 3.19 -2.30 6.40
CA ALA A 154 2.46 -3.03 5.36
C ALA A 154 3.35 -4.05 4.63
N TYR A 155 4.62 -3.70 4.40
CA TYR A 155 5.59 -4.59 3.77
C TYR A 155 5.79 -5.86 4.61
N PHE A 156 5.89 -5.76 5.94
CA PHE A 156 5.99 -6.92 6.80
C PHE A 156 4.76 -7.83 6.74
N ALA A 157 3.56 -7.28 6.59
CA ALA A 157 2.35 -8.08 6.36
C ALA A 157 2.34 -8.79 4.98
N TYR A 158 3.17 -8.35 4.03
CA TYR A 158 3.21 -8.88 2.66
C TYR A 158 4.43 -9.77 2.39
N ARG A 159 5.47 -9.66 3.22
CA ARG A 159 6.79 -10.26 3.01
C ARG A 159 6.77 -11.79 2.95
N ASP A 160 5.83 -12.44 3.63
CA ASP A 160 5.69 -13.91 3.57
C ASP A 160 5.45 -14.44 2.15
N HIS A 161 5.07 -13.58 1.21
CA HIS A 161 4.83 -13.92 -0.18
C HIS A 161 5.97 -13.53 -1.14
N TYR A 162 7.00 -12.77 -0.72
CA TYR A 162 7.99 -12.21 -1.63
C TYR A 162 9.40 -12.11 -1.02
N GLY A 163 10.42 -12.47 -1.80
CA GLY A 163 11.83 -12.45 -1.38
C GLY A 163 12.36 -11.07 -0.97
N VAL A 164 13.62 -11.04 -0.52
CA VAL A 164 14.29 -9.81 -0.07
C VAL A 164 14.44 -8.84 -1.22
N THR A 165 14.00 -7.60 -1.02
CA THR A 165 14.12 -6.49 -1.98
C THR A 165 14.96 -5.38 -1.36
N PHE A 166 15.78 -4.71 -2.17
CA PHE A 166 16.72 -3.69 -1.71
C PHE A 166 16.32 -2.27 -2.14
N GLY A 167 16.86 -1.27 -1.46
CA GLY A 167 16.69 0.14 -1.84
C GLY A 167 15.24 0.65 -1.78
N ASN A 168 14.77 1.23 -2.88
CA ASN A 168 13.43 1.81 -2.99
C ASN A 168 12.40 0.87 -3.63
N ASP A 169 12.83 -0.33 -4.06
CA ASP A 169 11.99 -1.28 -4.78
C ASP A 169 10.84 -1.78 -3.91
N TRP A 170 11.14 -2.14 -2.66
CA TRP A 170 10.16 -2.59 -1.69
C TRP A 170 9.15 -1.48 -1.37
N LYS A 171 9.59 -0.22 -1.30
CA LYS A 171 8.73 0.94 -1.03
C LYS A 171 7.74 1.15 -2.16
N ARG A 172 8.21 1.18 -3.41
CA ARG A 172 7.33 1.32 -4.59
C ARG A 172 6.34 0.17 -4.70
N TYR A 173 6.83 -1.06 -4.58
CA TYR A 173 5.96 -2.25 -4.64
C TYR A 173 4.86 -2.19 -3.58
N THR A 174 5.24 -1.87 -2.35
CA THR A 174 4.30 -1.77 -1.24
C THR A 174 3.33 -0.61 -1.42
N ALA A 175 3.80 0.55 -1.90
CA ALA A 175 2.98 1.71 -2.19
C ALA A 175 1.93 1.41 -3.26
N TYR A 176 2.30 0.70 -4.34
CA TYR A 176 1.34 0.31 -5.37
C TYR A 176 0.24 -0.59 -4.79
N ARG A 177 0.63 -1.57 -3.96
CA ARG A 177 -0.31 -2.50 -3.33
C ARG A 177 -1.19 -1.82 -2.29
N GLN A 178 -0.63 -0.88 -1.53
CA GLN A 178 -1.39 -0.06 -0.58
C GLN A 178 -2.39 0.83 -1.28
N PHE A 179 -2.03 1.48 -2.40
CA PHE A 179 -2.98 2.27 -3.19
C PHE A 179 -4.16 1.42 -3.66
N VAL A 180 -3.88 0.21 -4.17
CA VAL A 180 -4.92 -0.73 -4.59
C VAL A 180 -5.82 -1.11 -3.43
N ARG A 181 -5.26 -1.53 -2.28
CA ARG A 181 -6.07 -1.86 -1.09
C ARG A 181 -6.87 -0.67 -0.58
N TRP A 182 -6.29 0.52 -0.67
CA TRP A 182 -6.95 1.74 -0.30
C TRP A 182 -8.19 1.88 -1.17
N CYS A 183 -8.09 2.04 -2.49
CA CYS A 183 -9.24 2.32 -3.35
C CYS A 183 -10.19 1.13 -3.58
N TYR A 184 -9.67 -0.09 -3.68
CA TYR A 184 -10.38 -1.29 -4.14
C TYR A 184 -10.64 -2.33 -3.03
N GLU A 185 -10.19 -2.07 -1.81
CA GLU A 185 -10.29 -3.02 -0.68
C GLU A 185 -9.57 -4.34 -0.97
N PHE A 186 -10.30 -5.41 -1.27
CA PHE A 186 -9.73 -6.72 -1.56
C PHE A 186 -9.94 -7.10 -3.03
N LEU A 187 -8.83 -7.17 -3.78
CA LEU A 187 -8.81 -7.83 -5.09
C LEU A 187 -8.50 -9.31 -4.89
N GLY A 188 -9.42 -10.18 -5.31
CA GLY A 188 -9.22 -11.63 -5.32
C GLY A 188 -8.01 -12.07 -6.16
N LYS A 189 -7.68 -13.37 -6.11
CA LYS A 189 -6.57 -13.93 -6.91
C LYS A 189 -6.80 -13.66 -8.40
N LYS A 190 -5.72 -13.39 -9.13
CA LYS A 190 -5.68 -13.09 -10.58
C LYS A 190 -6.39 -11.82 -11.03
N ASN A 191 -7.03 -11.06 -10.15
CA ASN A 191 -7.58 -9.75 -10.50
C ASN A 191 -6.51 -8.66 -10.34
N ARG A 192 -5.96 -8.16 -11.46
CA ARG A 192 -5.00 -7.06 -11.49
C ARG A 192 -5.63 -5.82 -12.09
N VAL A 193 -5.53 -4.72 -11.37
CA VAL A 193 -5.97 -3.40 -11.84
C VAL A 193 -4.74 -2.54 -12.14
N THR A 194 -4.75 -1.83 -13.26
CA THR A 194 -3.71 -0.84 -13.56
C THR A 194 -3.90 0.38 -12.65
N LEU A 195 -2.81 0.88 -12.06
CA LEU A 195 -2.87 2.13 -11.30
C LEU A 195 -3.00 3.34 -12.24
N PRO A 196 -3.63 4.44 -11.79
CA PRO A 196 -3.62 5.68 -12.54
C PRO A 196 -2.20 6.18 -12.81
N SER A 197 -1.98 6.77 -13.98
CA SER A 197 -0.70 7.36 -14.35
C SER A 197 -0.20 8.40 -13.33
N CYS A 198 -1.07 9.31 -12.89
CA CYS A 198 -0.75 10.30 -11.85
C CYS A 198 -0.25 9.66 -10.53
N THR A 199 -0.86 8.54 -10.10
CA THR A 199 -0.43 7.79 -8.92
C THR A 199 0.95 7.18 -9.12
N VAL A 200 1.17 6.52 -10.26
CA VAL A 200 2.46 5.90 -10.61
C VAL A 200 3.56 6.95 -10.66
N ALA A 201 3.29 8.10 -11.30
CA ALA A 201 4.22 9.22 -11.37
C ALA A 201 4.60 9.75 -9.98
N ALA A 202 3.61 10.00 -9.11
CA ALA A 202 3.85 10.49 -7.76
C ALA A 202 4.71 9.54 -6.93
N ILE A 203 4.40 8.23 -6.97
CA ILE A 203 5.17 7.21 -6.24
C ILE A 203 6.60 7.09 -6.78
N ARG A 204 6.79 7.08 -8.10
CA ARG A 204 8.12 6.98 -8.73
C ARG A 204 8.97 8.22 -8.47
N ASN A 205 8.37 9.40 -8.42
CA ASN A 205 9.08 10.63 -8.06
C ASN A 205 9.54 10.62 -6.60
N HIS A 206 8.73 10.06 -5.69
CA HIS A 206 9.08 9.98 -4.28
C HIS A 206 10.11 8.86 -3.98
N PHE A 207 10.03 7.74 -4.71
CA PHE A 207 10.92 6.59 -4.55
C PHE A 207 11.63 6.24 -5.86
N PRO A 208 12.64 7.02 -6.28
CA PRO A 208 13.24 6.91 -7.61
C PRO A 208 13.99 5.57 -7.82
N SER A 209 14.12 5.20 -9.10
CA SER A 209 14.90 4.07 -9.63
C SER A 209 15.58 4.48 -10.93
N PRO A 210 16.77 3.93 -11.27
CA PRO A 210 17.36 4.10 -12.60
C PRO A 210 16.47 3.49 -13.69
N ASP A 211 15.84 2.35 -13.39
CA ASP A 211 14.99 1.60 -14.33
C ASP A 211 13.61 1.29 -13.73
N TYR A 212 12.59 1.35 -14.57
CA TYR A 212 11.21 1.00 -14.20
C TYR A 212 10.67 -0.11 -15.10
N THR A 213 10.11 -1.14 -14.46
CA THR A 213 9.26 -2.12 -15.14
C THR A 213 7.82 -1.62 -15.17
N GLY A 214 7.19 -1.73 -16.35
CA GLY A 214 5.78 -1.38 -16.49
C GLY A 214 4.83 -2.50 -16.06
N PHE A 215 3.52 -2.25 -16.17
CA PHE A 215 2.44 -3.19 -15.82
C PHE A 215 2.65 -4.58 -16.47
N ARG A 216 2.39 -5.62 -15.68
CA ARG A 216 2.43 -7.04 -16.10
C ARG A 216 1.10 -7.70 -15.73
N GLU A 217 0.58 -8.52 -16.62
CA GLU A 217 -0.62 -9.33 -16.35
C GLU A 217 -0.33 -10.41 -15.31
N ALA A 218 -1.39 -11.01 -14.76
CA ALA A 218 -1.24 -12.18 -13.90
C ALA A 218 -0.89 -13.37 -14.79
N ASP A 219 0.14 -14.13 -14.41
CA ASP A 219 0.41 -15.42 -15.07
C ASP A 219 -0.73 -16.39 -14.72
N ASP A 220 -1.18 -17.17 -15.71
CA ASP A 220 -2.27 -18.16 -15.58
C ASP A 220 -1.94 -19.34 -14.66
#